data_AF-A0A653BV61-F1
#
_entry.id   AF-A0A653BV61-F1
#
_cell.length_a   1.000
_cell.length_b   1.000
_cell.length_c   1.000
_cell.angle_alpha   90.00
_cell.angle_beta   90.00
_cell.angle_gamma   90.00
#
_symmetry.space_group_name_H-M   'P 1'
#
loop_
_entity.id
_entity.type
_entity.pdbx_description
1 polymer ?
#
loop_
_entity_poly.entity_id
_entity_poly.type
_entity_poly.pdbx_seq_one_letter_code
_entity_poly.pdbx_strand_id
1 'polypeptide(L)'
;MTAEAIQKAAIKSLKRKQLADEKREKDKKKTMERLLKKQDSKATKQTKPKSTRTMAPRIVYKQNVDVTIMAFPEGHEFPLQAQRAPERAKVTYCFMNCGNVKKYSCHRTGVPLCSLECYKKNISSVIS
;
A
#
# COMPACT_ATOMS: atom_id res chain seq x y z
N MET A 1 39.31 76.81 -38.80
CA MET A 1 38.32 76.11 -37.95
C MET A 1 37.83 77.10 -36.90
N THR A 2 36.53 77.42 -36.87
CA THR A 2 35.98 78.40 -35.92
C THR A 2 35.88 77.80 -34.51
N ALA A 3 36.18 78.59 -33.47
CA ALA A 3 36.17 78.12 -32.07
C ALA A 3 34.81 77.52 -31.65
N GLU A 4 33.72 78.02 -32.21
CA GLU A 4 32.37 77.50 -32.00
C GLU A 4 32.16 76.09 -32.55
N ALA A 5 32.81 75.75 -33.67
CA ALA A 5 32.71 74.41 -34.27
C ALA A 5 33.42 73.36 -33.39
N ILE A 6 34.52 73.74 -32.73
CA ILE A 6 35.27 72.87 -31.81
C ILE A 6 34.44 72.60 -30.54
N GLN A 7 33.77 73.61 -29.98
CA GLN A 7 32.89 73.46 -28.81
C GLN A 7 31.67 72.58 -29.12
N LYS A 8 31.01 72.80 -30.27
CA LYS A 8 29.87 71.97 -30.71
C LYS A 8 30.30 70.52 -30.97
N ALA A 9 31.51 70.30 -31.48
CA ALA A 9 32.07 68.95 -31.65
C ALA A 9 32.34 68.25 -30.31
N ALA A 10 32.89 68.97 -29.32
CA ALA A 10 33.14 68.44 -27.98
C ALA A 10 31.82 68.03 -27.28
N ILE A 11 30.80 68.88 -27.32
CA ILE A 11 29.48 68.59 -26.74
C ILE A 11 28.83 67.38 -27.43
N LYS A 12 28.93 67.28 -28.76
CA LYS A 12 28.38 66.14 -29.52
C LYS A 12 29.12 64.84 -29.20
N SER A 13 30.44 64.89 -29.01
CA SER A 13 31.25 63.74 -28.60
C SER A 13 30.85 63.24 -27.21
N LEU A 14 30.71 64.16 -26.24
CA LEU A 14 30.25 63.84 -24.88
C LEU A 14 28.86 63.20 -24.88
N LYS A 15 27.92 63.75 -25.67
CA LYS A 15 26.56 63.19 -25.79
C LYS A 15 26.56 61.78 -26.38
N ARG A 16 27.42 61.50 -27.37
CA ARG A 16 27.58 60.15 -27.93
C ARG A 16 28.15 59.16 -26.91
N LYS A 17 29.12 59.60 -26.11
CA LYS A 17 29.71 58.78 -25.03
C LYS A 17 28.67 58.42 -23.97
N GLN A 18 27.90 59.39 -23.49
CA GLN A 18 26.84 59.16 -22.49
C GLN A 18 25.79 58.17 -22.97
N LEU A 19 25.33 58.29 -24.23
CA LEU A 19 24.34 57.37 -24.80
C LEU A 19 24.89 55.94 -24.92
N ALA A 20 26.18 55.79 -25.24
CA ALA A 20 26.83 54.48 -25.32
C ALA A 20 26.92 53.82 -23.93
N ASP A 21 27.29 54.58 -22.91
CA ASP A 21 27.39 54.10 -21.54
C ASP A 21 26.00 53.74 -20.97
N GLU A 22 24.98 54.57 -21.22
CA GLU A 22 23.61 54.29 -20.80
C GLU A 22 23.06 53.02 -21.46
N LYS A 23 23.35 52.81 -22.76
CA LYS A 23 22.97 51.59 -23.47
C LYS A 23 23.66 50.36 -22.87
N ARG A 24 24.96 50.45 -22.57
CA ARG A 24 25.73 49.35 -21.97
C ARG A 24 25.17 48.95 -20.61
N GLU A 25 24.81 49.91 -19.77
CA GLU A 25 24.21 49.63 -18.46
C GLU A 25 22.80 49.03 -18.58
N LYS A 26 21.99 49.50 -19.54
CA LYS A 26 20.67 48.88 -19.81
C LYS A 26 20.80 47.44 -20.29
N ASP A 27 21.77 47.15 -21.16
CA ASP A 27 21.97 45.80 -21.69
C ASP A 27 22.51 44.85 -20.60
N LYS A 28 23.37 45.33 -19.69
CA LYS A 28 23.79 44.56 -18.49
C LYS A 28 22.59 44.23 -17.59
N LYS A 29 21.74 45.21 -17.28
CA LYS A 29 20.53 45.01 -16.45
C LYS A 29 19.57 44.01 -17.08
N LYS A 30 19.28 44.14 -18.37
CA LYS A 30 18.44 43.17 -19.12
C LYS A 30 19.02 41.77 -19.12
N THR A 31 20.34 41.65 -19.22
CA THR A 31 21.03 40.36 -19.16
C THR A 31 20.90 39.73 -17.77
N MET A 32 21.10 40.52 -16.71
CA MET A 32 20.91 40.05 -15.32
C MET A 32 19.48 39.57 -15.07
N GLU A 33 18.48 40.33 -15.49
CA GLU A 33 17.07 39.97 -15.32
C GLU A 33 16.71 38.66 -16.07
N ARG A 34 17.20 38.52 -17.32
CA ARG A 34 17.02 37.29 -18.10
C ARG A 34 17.69 36.09 -17.45
N LEU A 35 18.86 36.26 -16.82
CA LEU A 35 19.57 35.17 -16.15
C LEU A 35 18.86 34.75 -14.85
N LEU A 36 18.48 35.70 -14.00
CA LEU A 36 17.76 35.42 -12.74
C LEU A 36 16.41 34.73 -13.02
N LYS A 37 15.60 35.26 -13.94
CA LYS A 37 14.30 34.67 -14.31
C LYS A 37 14.43 33.26 -14.92
N LYS A 38 15.54 32.96 -15.59
CA LYS A 38 15.86 31.61 -16.10
C LYS A 38 16.21 30.63 -14.98
N GLN A 39 16.80 31.08 -13.88
CA GLN A 39 17.08 30.21 -12.72
C GLN A 39 15.79 29.75 -12.05
N ASP A 40 14.86 30.67 -11.80
CA ASP A 40 13.56 30.35 -11.17
C ASP A 40 12.78 29.30 -12.00
N SER A 41 12.81 29.43 -13.32
CA SER A 41 12.13 28.50 -14.25
C SER A 41 12.70 27.08 -14.24
N LYS A 42 13.98 26.91 -13.87
CA LYS A 42 14.61 25.58 -13.71
C LYS A 42 14.41 25.01 -12.31
N ALA A 43 14.42 25.85 -11.28
CA ALA A 43 14.17 25.44 -9.90
C ALA A 43 12.78 24.80 -9.74
N THR A 44 11.74 25.41 -10.33
CA THR A 44 10.36 24.89 -10.28
C THR A 44 10.19 23.51 -10.95
N LYS A 45 11.07 23.12 -11.89
CA LYS A 45 11.02 21.80 -12.56
C LYS A 45 11.78 20.71 -11.81
N GLN A 46 12.76 21.08 -10.99
CA GLN A 46 13.53 20.13 -10.16
C GLN A 46 12.81 19.78 -8.86
N THR A 47 11.87 20.63 -8.42
CA THR A 47 10.94 20.34 -7.32
C THR A 47 9.71 19.59 -7.83
N LYS A 48 9.86 18.54 -8.64
CA LYS A 48 8.81 17.52 -8.66
C LYS A 48 8.81 16.93 -7.26
N PRO A 49 7.73 17.05 -6.47
CA PRO A 49 7.67 16.36 -5.20
C PRO A 49 7.91 14.89 -5.53
N LYS A 50 8.94 14.28 -4.94
CA LYS A 50 8.97 12.82 -4.75
C LYS A 50 7.57 12.49 -4.28
N SER A 51 6.81 11.75 -5.09
CA SER A 51 5.46 11.29 -4.77
C SER A 51 5.42 11.07 -3.27
N THR A 52 4.72 11.95 -2.55
CA THR A 52 4.57 11.88 -1.11
C THR A 52 3.90 10.55 -0.90
N ARG A 53 4.72 9.55 -0.61
CA ARG A 53 4.31 8.17 -0.44
C ARG A 53 3.28 8.26 0.68
N THR A 54 2.02 8.12 0.32
CA THR A 54 0.91 8.33 1.24
C THR A 54 1.22 7.47 2.46
N MET A 55 1.42 8.10 3.61
CA MET A 55 1.66 7.44 4.90
C MET A 55 0.36 6.79 5.41
N ALA A 56 -0.46 6.29 4.50
CA ALA A 56 -1.65 5.54 4.85
C ALA A 56 -1.22 4.11 5.18
N PRO A 57 -1.67 3.55 6.32
CA PRO A 57 -1.46 2.15 6.62
C PRO A 57 -2.11 1.32 5.52
N ARG A 58 -1.32 0.47 4.85
CA ARG A 58 -1.80 -0.42 3.78
C ARG A 58 -1.21 -1.81 3.94
N ILE A 59 -2.03 -2.84 3.70
CA ILE A 59 -1.58 -4.22 3.62
C ILE A 59 -0.84 -4.38 2.27
N VAL A 60 0.35 -4.97 2.30
CA VAL A 60 1.19 -5.17 1.11
C VAL A 60 1.32 -6.65 0.83
N TYR A 61 0.85 -7.09 -0.33
CA TYR A 61 1.07 -8.42 -0.86
C TYR A 61 2.18 -8.40 -1.92
N LYS A 62 3.12 -9.34 -1.84
CA LYS A 62 4.18 -9.53 -2.83
C LYS A 62 4.38 -11.02 -3.08
N GLN A 63 4.44 -11.39 -4.35
CA GLN A 63 4.68 -12.76 -4.78
C GLN A 63 5.83 -12.77 -5.78
N ASN A 64 6.86 -13.53 -5.45
CA ASN A 64 7.99 -13.84 -6.32
C ASN A 64 8.00 -15.35 -6.61
N VAL A 65 8.92 -15.80 -7.47
CA VAL A 65 9.08 -17.23 -7.81
C VAL A 65 9.40 -18.06 -6.56
N ASP A 66 10.20 -17.52 -5.64
CA ASP A 66 10.67 -18.27 -4.46
C ASP A 66 9.78 -18.09 -3.22
N VAL A 67 9.16 -16.91 -3.06
CA VAL A 67 8.48 -16.54 -1.81
C VAL A 67 7.23 -15.69 -2.07
N THR A 68 6.20 -15.95 -1.28
CA THR A 68 5.00 -15.12 -1.16
C THR A 68 4.96 -14.48 0.24
N ILE A 69 4.82 -13.16 0.31
CA ILE A 69 4.87 -12.38 1.55
C ILE A 69 3.64 -11.45 1.62
N MET A 70 3.04 -11.39 2.80
CA MET A 70 1.99 -10.41 3.13
C MET A 70 2.42 -9.62 4.37
N ALA A 71 2.50 -8.29 4.25
CA ALA A 71 2.89 -7.40 5.33
C ALA A 71 1.69 -6.54 5.77
N PHE A 72 1.50 -6.46 7.08
CA PHE A 72 0.42 -5.71 7.72
C PHE A 72 1.00 -4.45 8.40
N PRO A 73 0.26 -3.32 8.39
CA PRO A 73 0.65 -2.14 9.14
C PRO A 73 0.71 -2.39 10.65
N GLU A 74 1.49 -1.57 11.36
CA GLU A 74 1.50 -1.57 12.82
C GLU A 74 0.09 -1.29 13.37
N GLY A 75 -0.34 -2.07 14.37
CA GLY A 75 -1.69 -1.98 14.95
C GLY A 75 -2.78 -2.68 14.15
N HIS A 76 -2.47 -3.41 13.08
CA HIS A 76 -3.40 -4.33 12.43
C HIS A 76 -3.08 -5.78 12.78
N GLU A 77 -4.04 -6.46 13.38
CA GLU A 77 -3.95 -7.89 13.65
C GLU A 77 -4.09 -8.69 12.35
N PHE A 78 -3.42 -9.84 12.29
CA PHE A 78 -3.58 -10.77 11.18
C PHE A 78 -5.00 -11.35 11.21
N PRO A 79 -5.76 -11.30 10.10
CA PRO A 79 -7.20 -11.61 10.12
C PRO A 79 -7.50 -13.08 10.37
N LEU A 80 -6.54 -13.98 10.12
CA LEU A 80 -6.71 -15.41 10.34
C LEU A 80 -6.10 -15.81 11.67
N GLN A 81 -6.93 -16.13 12.64
CA GLN A 81 -6.47 -16.67 13.90
C GLN A 81 -5.99 -18.12 13.72
N ALA A 82 -4.94 -18.49 14.44
CA ALA A 82 -4.48 -19.87 14.45
C ALA A 82 -5.57 -20.77 15.05
N GLN A 83 -6.08 -21.72 14.26
CA GLN A 83 -7.07 -22.69 14.71
C GLN A 83 -6.42 -24.07 14.85
N ARG A 84 -6.78 -24.79 15.92
CA ARG A 84 -6.44 -26.20 16.07
C ARG A 84 -7.55 -27.04 15.45
N ALA A 85 -7.18 -28.12 14.76
CA ALA A 85 -8.16 -29.09 14.30
C ALA A 85 -8.94 -29.64 15.52
N PRO A 86 -10.28 -29.78 15.42
CA PRO A 86 -11.05 -30.39 16.49
C PRO A 86 -10.61 -31.84 16.69
N GLU A 87 -10.64 -32.30 17.93
CA GLU A 87 -10.35 -33.70 18.24
C GLU A 87 -11.36 -34.62 17.53
N ARG A 88 -10.87 -35.80 17.08
CA ARG A 88 -11.75 -36.79 16.48
C ARG A 88 -12.77 -37.26 17.51
N ALA A 89 -14.05 -37.29 17.12
CA ALA A 89 -15.10 -37.82 17.97
C ALA A 89 -14.78 -39.27 18.37
N LYS A 90 -15.00 -39.59 19.65
CA LYS A 90 -14.79 -40.95 20.17
C LYS A 90 -15.73 -41.93 19.47
N VAL A 91 -15.19 -43.08 19.06
CA VAL A 91 -15.98 -44.15 18.44
C VAL A 91 -17.01 -44.66 19.46
N THR A 92 -18.29 -44.56 19.11
CA THR A 92 -19.39 -45.07 19.94
C THR A 92 -19.68 -46.51 19.54
N TYR A 93 -19.59 -47.44 20.50
CA TYR A 93 -19.90 -48.85 20.28
C TYR A 93 -21.38 -49.18 20.49
N CYS A 94 -21.79 -50.34 19.99
CA CYS A 94 -23.12 -50.89 20.23
C CYS A 94 -23.33 -51.20 21.72
N PHE A 95 -24.46 -50.77 22.27
CA PHE A 95 -24.84 -50.98 23.66
C PHE A 95 -24.94 -52.45 24.06
N MET A 96 -25.23 -53.34 23.10
CA MET A 96 -25.33 -54.78 23.33
C MET A 96 -23.97 -55.47 23.54
N ASN A 97 -22.86 -54.72 23.68
CA ASN A 97 -21.50 -55.23 23.86
C ASN A 97 -21.05 -56.25 22.80
N CYS A 98 -21.53 -56.12 21.56
CA CYS A 98 -21.17 -57.02 20.46
C CYS A 98 -19.85 -56.63 19.74
N GLY A 99 -19.10 -55.66 20.26
CA GLY A 99 -17.83 -55.19 19.70
C GLY A 99 -17.94 -54.31 18.44
N ASN A 100 -19.13 -54.22 17.83
CA ASN A 100 -19.36 -53.41 16.65
C ASN A 100 -19.59 -51.93 16.96
N VAL A 101 -19.17 -51.06 16.05
CA VAL A 101 -19.47 -49.61 16.11
C VAL A 101 -20.96 -49.37 15.90
N LYS A 102 -21.50 -48.34 16.56
CA LYS A 102 -22.87 -47.86 16.38
C LYS A 102 -23.13 -47.52 14.91
N LYS A 103 -24.22 -48.05 14.36
CA LYS A 103 -24.77 -47.65 13.05
C LYS A 103 -25.95 -46.67 13.19
N TYR A 104 -26.77 -46.84 14.22
CA TYR A 104 -27.94 -45.99 14.46
C TYR A 104 -28.28 -45.91 15.95
N SER A 105 -29.13 -44.95 16.34
CA SER A 105 -29.76 -44.91 17.66
C SER A 105 -31.14 -45.53 17.60
N CYS A 106 -31.51 -46.36 18.58
CA CYS A 106 -32.88 -46.84 18.70
C CYS A 106 -33.81 -45.69 19.08
N HIS A 107 -34.88 -45.44 18.33
CA HIS A 107 -35.84 -44.37 18.66
C HIS A 107 -36.59 -44.62 19.98
N ARG A 108 -36.87 -45.89 20.31
CA ARG A 108 -37.61 -46.26 21.53
C ARG A 108 -36.77 -46.21 22.80
N THR A 109 -35.52 -46.66 22.74
CA THR A 109 -34.66 -46.77 23.94
C THR A 109 -33.52 -45.76 23.97
N GLY A 110 -33.30 -44.99 22.89
CA GLY A 110 -32.22 -44.02 22.77
C GLY A 110 -30.82 -44.62 22.62
N VAL A 111 -30.65 -45.93 22.80
CA VAL A 111 -29.32 -46.57 22.86
C VAL A 111 -28.68 -46.75 21.48
N PRO A 112 -27.34 -46.71 21.39
CA PRO A 112 -26.60 -46.97 20.16
C PRO A 112 -26.60 -48.46 19.78
N LEU A 113 -26.95 -48.79 18.52
CA LEU A 113 -27.02 -50.16 18.02
C LEU A 113 -26.32 -50.32 16.67
N CYS A 114 -25.89 -51.55 16.36
CA CYS A 114 -25.19 -51.89 15.11
C CYS A 114 -26.01 -52.70 14.10
N SER A 115 -27.02 -53.46 14.52
CA SER A 115 -27.76 -54.40 13.67
C SER A 115 -29.17 -54.66 14.20
N LEU A 116 -30.05 -55.17 13.33
CA LEU A 116 -31.42 -55.51 13.70
C LEU A 116 -31.49 -56.60 14.80
N GLU A 117 -30.52 -57.52 14.82
CA GLU A 117 -30.41 -58.52 15.89
C GLU A 117 -30.19 -57.87 17.26
N CYS A 118 -29.28 -56.89 17.34
CA CYS A 118 -29.06 -56.11 18.55
C CYS A 118 -30.29 -55.29 18.92
N TYR A 119 -31.04 -54.79 17.94
CA TYR A 119 -32.32 -54.11 18.18
C TYR A 119 -33.37 -55.03 18.80
N LYS A 120 -33.56 -56.24 18.27
CA LYS A 120 -34.50 -57.23 18.83
C LYS A 120 -34.11 -57.60 20.26
N LYS A 121 -32.83 -57.89 20.51
CA LYS A 121 -32.31 -58.18 21.86
C LYS A 121 -32.52 -57.01 22.84
N ASN A 122 -32.24 -55.79 22.38
CA ASN A 122 -32.44 -54.58 23.17
C ASN A 122 -33.93 -54.33 23.49
N ILE A 123 -34.84 -54.57 22.53
CA ILE A 123 -36.28 -54.43 22.80
C ILE A 123 -36.76 -55.51 23.76
N SER A 124 -36.33 -56.76 23.58
CA SER A 124 -36.70 -57.83 24.51
C SER A 124 -36.20 -57.53 25.91
N SER A 125 -35.00 -56.95 26.09
CA SER A 125 -34.46 -56.67 27.43
C SER A 125 -35.08 -55.45 28.12
N VAL A 126 -35.73 -54.55 27.39
CA VAL A 126 -36.27 -53.28 27.94
C VAL A 126 -37.79 -53.30 28.08
N ILE A 127 -38.48 -54.16 27.31
CA ILE A 127 -39.95 -54.26 27.28
C ILE A 127 -40.42 -55.66 27.72
N SER A 128 -39.63 -56.39 28.51
CA SER A 128 -40.12 -57.53 29.31
C SER A 128 -40.18 -57.15 30.78
#